data_AF-A0A3D4B2D7-F1
#
_entry.id   AF-A0A3D4B2D7-F1
#
_cell.length_a   1.000
_cell.length_b   1.000
_cell.length_c   1.000
_cell.angle_alpha   90.00
_cell.angle_beta   90.00
_cell.angle_gamma   90.00
#
_symmetry.space_group_name_H-M   'P 1'
#
loop_
_entity.id
_entity.type
_entity.pdbx_description
1 polymer ?
#
loop_
_entity_poly.entity_id
_entity_poly.type
_entity_poly.pdbx_seq_one_letter_code
_entity_poly.pdbx_strand_id
1 'polypeptide(L)'
;MRIVTGAIVHETSTFTPVPTTKASFYARLGVLSPDEIITKLRGVNTPTGGFIEGADVHGFELIPTIMADAYPSGPATRDVFDAILEELLEGIQNAGDIDGVLLELHGSMVIENLDDGEGYILSAVRDLVGPNTPVVAQLDIH
;
A
#
# COMPACT_ATOMS: atom_id res chain seq x y z
N MET A 1 -15.99 -7.62 11.21
CA MET A 1 -15.64 -7.41 9.80
C MET A 1 -14.18 -7.77 9.61
N ARG A 2 -13.82 -8.30 8.45
CA ARG A 2 -12.45 -8.64 8.04
C ARG A 2 -12.01 -7.64 6.98
N ILE A 3 -11.09 -6.76 7.33
CA ILE A 3 -10.65 -5.68 6.44
C ILE A 3 -9.18 -5.89 6.14
N VAL A 4 -8.83 -6.00 4.87
CA VAL A 4 -7.43 -6.10 4.45
C VAL A 4 -6.80 -4.72 4.40
N THR A 5 -5.54 -4.61 4.81
CA THR A 5 -4.76 -3.37 4.67
C THR A 5 -3.42 -3.59 3.99
N GLY A 6 -2.96 -2.58 3.27
CA GLY A 6 -1.63 -2.55 2.65
C GLY A 6 -1.21 -1.13 2.30
N ALA A 7 0.10 -0.92 2.15
CA ALA A 7 0.66 0.38 1.81
C ALA A 7 1.68 0.27 0.68
N ILE A 8 1.51 1.14 -0.33
CA ILE A 8 2.49 1.39 -1.39
C ILE A 8 2.58 2.91 -1.52
N VAL A 9 3.60 3.48 -0.89
CA VAL A 9 3.74 4.93 -0.70
C VAL A 9 5.00 5.39 -1.41
N HIS A 10 4.83 6.26 -2.41
CA HIS A 10 5.94 6.89 -3.12
C HIS A 10 5.48 8.18 -3.79
N GLU A 11 6.22 9.27 -3.56
CA GLU A 11 6.04 10.54 -4.28
C GLU A 11 7.04 10.60 -5.43
N THR A 12 6.58 10.83 -6.66
CA THR A 12 7.47 10.92 -7.81
C THR A 12 7.79 12.34 -8.24
N SER A 13 9.08 12.63 -8.36
CA SER A 13 9.59 13.75 -9.14
C SER A 13 10.07 13.25 -10.51
N THR A 14 9.31 13.52 -11.57
CA THR A 14 9.64 13.03 -12.94
C THR A 14 10.88 13.69 -13.55
N PHE A 15 11.43 14.72 -12.91
CA PHE A 15 12.65 15.41 -13.36
C PHE A 15 13.93 14.88 -12.72
N THR A 16 13.83 14.03 -11.70
CA THR A 16 15.02 13.48 -11.04
C THR A 16 15.57 12.26 -11.80
N PRO A 17 16.90 12.15 -11.98
CA PRO A 17 17.52 11.00 -12.63
C PRO A 17 17.72 9.81 -11.69
N VAL A 18 17.35 9.92 -10.40
CA VAL A 18 17.53 8.85 -9.41
C VAL A 18 16.29 7.96 -9.41
N PRO A 19 16.36 6.72 -9.93
CA PRO A 19 15.20 5.83 -9.98
C PRO A 19 14.82 5.34 -8.58
N THR A 20 13.54 5.02 -8.40
CA THR A 20 13.06 4.35 -7.19
C THR A 20 13.23 2.84 -7.36
N THR A 21 14.05 2.24 -6.51
CA THR A 21 14.43 0.82 -6.58
C THR A 21 13.75 0.02 -5.47
N LYS A 22 13.84 -1.32 -5.52
CA LYS A 22 13.34 -2.18 -4.42
C LYS A 22 13.92 -1.76 -3.07
N ALA A 23 15.22 -1.42 -3.02
CA ALA A 23 15.86 -0.97 -1.78
C ALA A 23 15.25 0.34 -1.26
N SER A 24 14.77 1.23 -2.14
CA SER A 24 14.13 2.50 -1.75
C SER A 24 12.86 2.26 -0.92
N PHE A 25 12.01 1.31 -1.34
CA PHE A 25 10.73 0.99 -0.67
C PHE A 25 10.86 0.36 0.72
N TYR A 26 12.00 -0.27 1.02
CA TYR A 26 12.25 -0.87 2.33
C TYR A 26 13.28 -0.09 3.16
N ALA A 27 13.81 1.03 2.65
CA ALA A 27 14.85 1.79 3.35
C ALA A 27 14.35 2.41 4.65
N ARG A 28 13.06 2.78 4.73
CA ARG A 28 12.49 3.51 5.87
C ARG A 28 12.10 2.60 7.02
N LEU A 29 11.41 1.50 6.75
CA LEU A 29 10.86 0.61 7.78
C LEU A 29 11.48 -0.80 7.79
N GLY A 30 12.24 -1.15 6.75
CA GLY A 30 12.67 -2.52 6.48
C GLY A 30 11.58 -3.35 5.80
N VAL A 31 11.91 -4.60 5.49
CA VAL A 31 10.90 -5.61 5.13
C VAL A 31 10.23 -6.04 6.42
N LEU A 32 8.92 -5.79 6.54
CA LEU A 32 8.12 -6.19 7.68
C LEU A 32 7.24 -7.37 7.30
N SER A 33 7.18 -8.37 8.16
CA SER A 33 6.11 -9.36 8.12
C SER A 33 4.76 -8.72 8.45
N PRO A 34 3.63 -9.34 8.06
CA PRO A 34 2.29 -8.87 8.40
C PRO A 34 2.11 -8.50 9.89
N ASP A 35 2.54 -9.37 10.81
CA ASP A 35 2.43 -9.13 12.26
C ASP A 35 3.32 -7.97 12.75
N GLU A 36 4.48 -7.78 12.12
CA GLU A 36 5.38 -6.67 12.43
C GLU A 36 4.81 -5.32 11.96
N ILE A 37 4.03 -5.28 10.87
CA ILE A 37 3.35 -4.05 10.41
C ILE A 37 2.43 -3.53 11.51
N ILE A 38 1.56 -4.38 12.06
CA ILE A 38 0.63 -4.00 13.12
C ILE A 38 1.38 -3.57 14.37
N THR A 39 2.40 -4.33 14.77
CA THR A 39 3.16 -4.04 16.00
C THR A 39 3.94 -2.73 15.88
N LYS A 40 4.58 -2.46 14.73
CA LYS A 40 5.39 -1.25 14.53
C LYS A 40 4.56 0.01 14.37
N LEU A 41 3.42 -0.06 13.68
CA LEU A 41 2.65 1.13 13.30
C LEU A 41 1.55 1.48 14.31
N ARG A 42 1.26 0.60 15.27
CA ARG A 42 0.34 0.88 16.37
C ARG A 42 0.79 2.09 17.18
N GLY A 43 -0.09 3.09 17.27
CA GLY A 43 0.20 4.36 17.96
C GLY A 43 1.17 5.30 17.23
N VAL A 44 1.54 4.97 15.99
CA VAL A 44 2.33 5.84 15.12
C VAL A 44 1.37 6.71 14.32
N ASN A 45 1.68 8.00 14.18
CA ASN A 45 0.85 8.94 13.42
C ASN A 45 1.08 8.79 11.89
N THR A 46 0.67 7.64 11.36
CA THR A 46 0.60 7.35 9.92
C THR A 46 -0.83 6.92 9.56
N PRO A 47 -1.23 6.94 8.28
CA PRO A 47 -2.52 6.42 7.84
C PRO A 47 -2.77 4.97 8.30
N THR A 48 -1.82 4.05 8.10
CA THR A 48 -1.93 2.67 8.61
C THR A 48 -2.01 2.62 10.14
N GLY A 49 -1.30 3.49 10.86
CA GLY A 49 -1.45 3.62 12.31
C GLY A 49 -2.86 4.03 12.72
N GLY A 50 -3.48 4.95 11.98
CA GLY A 50 -4.89 5.33 12.13
C GLY A 50 -5.86 4.21 11.77
N PHE A 51 -5.56 3.38 10.75
CA PHE A 51 -6.36 2.20 10.44
C PHE A 51 -6.33 1.18 11.59
N ILE A 52 -5.17 0.97 12.21
CA ILE A 52 -5.02 0.11 13.39
C ILE A 52 -5.85 0.65 14.56
N GLU A 53 -5.77 1.95 14.86
CA GLU A 53 -6.58 2.57 15.91
C GLU A 53 -8.08 2.43 15.62
N GLY A 54 -8.50 2.70 14.39
CA GLY A 54 -9.89 2.54 13.96
C GLY A 54 -10.37 1.09 14.09
N ALA A 55 -9.51 0.11 13.80
CA ALA A 55 -9.81 -1.31 13.98
C ALA A 55 -10.09 -1.66 15.44
N ASP A 56 -9.28 -1.15 16.37
CA ASP A 56 -9.48 -1.36 17.81
C ASP A 56 -10.78 -0.70 18.29
N VAL A 57 -11.06 0.54 17.86
CA VAL A 57 -12.24 1.31 18.27
C VAL A 57 -13.54 0.69 17.77
N HIS A 58 -13.55 0.20 16.53
CA HIS A 58 -14.74 -0.32 15.86
C HIS A 58 -14.86 -1.85 15.87
N GLY A 59 -13.87 -2.57 16.39
CA GLY A 59 -13.89 -4.01 16.59
C GLY A 59 -13.86 -4.84 15.29
N PHE A 60 -13.12 -4.38 14.27
CA PHE A 60 -12.88 -5.18 13.06
C PHE A 60 -11.49 -5.80 13.05
N GLU A 61 -11.36 -6.96 12.40
CA GLU A 61 -10.09 -7.64 12.16
C GLU A 61 -9.38 -6.93 11.00
N LEU A 62 -8.24 -6.30 11.28
CA LEU A 62 -7.38 -5.68 10.27
C LEU A 62 -6.30 -6.68 9.85
N ILE A 63 -6.30 -7.07 8.59
CA ILE A 63 -5.42 -8.11 8.03
C ILE A 63 -4.33 -7.42 7.18
N PRO A 64 -3.09 -7.29 7.69
CA PRO A 64 -1.99 -6.64 6.97
C PRO A 64 -1.44 -7.50 5.83
N THR A 65 -0.99 -6.85 4.76
CA THR A 65 -0.36 -7.48 3.59
C THR A 65 1.10 -7.04 3.46
N ILE A 66 1.33 -5.82 2.98
CA ILE A 66 2.64 -5.22 2.76
C ILE A 66 2.69 -3.78 3.28
N MET A 67 3.89 -3.36 3.68
CA MET A 67 4.25 -1.96 3.93
C MET A 67 5.47 -1.61 3.07
N ALA A 68 5.25 -0.92 1.96
CA ALA A 68 6.30 -0.41 1.07
C ALA A 68 6.24 1.13 1.04
N ASP A 69 7.30 1.79 1.52
CA ASP A 69 7.34 3.24 1.71
C ASP A 69 8.71 3.77 1.30
N ALA A 70 8.74 4.40 0.12
CA ALA A 70 9.94 5.00 -0.46
C ALA A 70 9.96 6.51 -0.22
N TYR A 71 11.17 7.04 0.03
CA TYR A 71 11.38 8.49 0.01
C TYR A 71 11.14 9.07 -1.39
N PRO A 72 10.68 10.34 -1.49
CA PRO A 72 10.44 10.99 -2.76
C PRO A 72 11.67 10.95 -3.68
N SER A 73 11.49 10.43 -4.89
CA SER A 73 12.55 10.29 -5.89
C SER A 73 11.94 10.06 -7.28
N GLY A 74 12.68 9.44 -8.20
CA GLY A 74 12.24 9.30 -9.59
C GLY A 74 11.16 8.25 -9.74
N PRO A 75 10.67 8.04 -10.98
CA PRO A 75 9.72 6.98 -11.25
C PRO A 75 10.19 5.63 -10.69
N ALA A 76 9.25 4.86 -10.15
CA ALA A 76 9.51 3.48 -9.80
C ALA A 76 9.78 2.68 -11.09
N THR A 77 10.82 1.86 -11.07
CA THR A 77 11.05 0.95 -12.20
C THR A 77 9.91 -0.05 -12.29
N ARG A 78 9.53 -0.44 -13.52
CA ARG A 78 8.34 -1.26 -13.74
C ARG A 78 8.41 -2.60 -13.00
N ASP A 79 9.58 -3.24 -13.03
CA ASP A 79 9.85 -4.52 -12.38
C ASP A 79 9.70 -4.46 -10.84
N VAL A 80 10.16 -3.37 -10.23
CA VAL A 80 10.05 -3.17 -8.77
C VAL A 80 8.60 -2.94 -8.38
N PHE A 81 7.89 -2.10 -9.14
CA PHE A 81 6.47 -1.85 -8.90
C PHE A 81 5.65 -3.14 -9.03
N ASP A 82 5.85 -3.91 -10.10
CA ASP A 82 5.11 -5.15 -10.35
C ASP A 82 5.32 -6.16 -9.23
N ALA A 83 6.55 -6.31 -8.72
CA ALA A 83 6.83 -7.21 -7.60
C ALA A 83 6.15 -6.78 -6.29
N ILE A 84 6.14 -5.48 -5.98
CA ILE A 84 5.48 -4.96 -4.78
C ILE A 84 3.95 -5.07 -4.89
N LEU A 85 3.40 -4.82 -6.08
CA LEU A 85 1.98 -5.01 -6.35
C LEU A 85 1.59 -6.48 -6.22
N GLU A 86 2.41 -7.40 -6.73
CA GLU A 86 2.18 -8.84 -6.58
C GLU A 86 2.13 -9.23 -5.10
N GLU A 87 3.08 -8.77 -4.27
CA GLU A 87 3.08 -9.00 -2.83
C GLU A 87 1.78 -8.47 -2.15
N LEU A 88 1.27 -7.31 -2.55
CA LEU A 88 -0.02 -6.77 -2.08
C LEU A 88 -1.19 -7.68 -2.48
N LEU A 89 -1.28 -8.06 -3.76
CA LEU A 89 -2.39 -8.85 -4.31
C LEU A 89 -2.40 -10.27 -3.75
N GLU A 90 -1.25 -10.91 -3.59
CA GLU A 90 -1.12 -12.20 -2.92
C GLU A 90 -1.58 -12.12 -1.46
N GLY A 91 -1.21 -11.05 -0.74
CA GLY A 91 -1.67 -10.80 0.61
C GLY A 91 -3.20 -10.69 0.71
N ILE A 92 -3.82 -9.94 -0.23
CA ILE A 92 -5.28 -9.82 -0.32
C ILE A 92 -5.92 -11.18 -0.61
N GLN A 93 -5.37 -11.96 -1.55
CA GLN A 93 -5.89 -13.27 -1.90
C GLN A 93 -5.79 -14.26 -0.73
N ASN A 94 -4.68 -14.26 -0.01
CA ASN A 94 -4.43 -15.16 1.12
C ASN A 94 -5.31 -14.83 2.35
N ALA A 95 -5.84 -13.61 2.44
CA ALA A 95 -6.79 -13.24 3.50
C ALA A 95 -8.14 -13.96 3.40
N GLY A 96 -8.46 -14.55 2.24
CA GLY A 96 -9.69 -15.31 2.00
C GLY A 96 -10.91 -14.40 1.93
N ASP A 97 -12.00 -14.79 2.61
CA ASP A 97 -13.22 -14.00 2.66
C ASP A 97 -13.00 -12.70 3.45
N ILE A 98 -13.23 -11.56 2.79
CA ILE A 98 -13.01 -10.21 3.34
C ILE A 98 -14.24 -9.32 3.10
N ASP A 99 -14.44 -8.37 3.99
CA ASP A 99 -15.55 -7.40 3.94
C ASP A 99 -15.13 -6.06 3.30
N GLY A 100 -13.83 -5.82 3.09
CA GLY A 100 -13.33 -4.57 2.51
C GLY A 100 -11.80 -4.49 2.46
N VAL A 101 -11.30 -3.47 1.76
CA VAL A 101 -9.87 -3.15 1.64
C VAL A 101 -9.63 -1.68 2.01
N LEU A 102 -8.62 -1.44 2.87
CA LEU A 102 -8.09 -0.12 3.20
C LEU A 102 -6.65 -0.02 2.67
N LEU A 103 -6.35 1.00 1.87
CA LEU A 103 -4.99 1.21 1.34
C LEU A 103 -4.44 2.55 1.82
N GLU A 104 -3.17 2.54 2.22
CA GLU A 104 -2.36 3.75 2.35
C GLU A 104 -1.57 3.93 1.06
N LEU A 105 -1.96 4.92 0.26
CA LEU A 105 -1.29 5.28 -0.99
C LEU A 105 -0.87 6.75 -0.93
N HIS A 106 0.14 7.13 -1.70
CA HIS A 106 0.56 8.53 -1.72
C HIS A 106 -0.42 9.38 -2.53
N GLY A 107 -0.67 9.03 -3.80
CA GLY A 107 -1.51 9.78 -4.74
C GLY A 107 -0.75 10.43 -5.89
N SER A 108 0.59 10.31 -5.92
CA SER A 108 1.46 10.95 -6.91
C SER A 108 2.58 10.04 -7.41
N MET A 109 2.36 8.72 -7.37
CA MET A 109 3.32 7.76 -7.85
C MET A 109 3.26 7.66 -9.37
N VAL A 110 4.40 7.92 -10.01
CA VAL A 110 4.64 7.61 -11.42
C VAL A 110 5.53 6.37 -11.49
N ILE A 111 5.16 5.46 -12.36
CA ILE A 111 5.90 4.24 -12.67
C ILE A 111 6.48 4.41 -14.07
N GLU A 112 7.59 3.72 -14.35
CA GLU A 112 8.14 3.69 -15.70
C GLU A 112 7.08 3.28 -16.75
N ASN A 113 6.82 4.18 -17.70
CA ASN A 113 5.78 4.08 -18.73
C ASN A 113 4.32 4.02 -18.22
N LEU A 114 4.05 4.50 -17.01
CA LEU A 114 2.70 4.56 -16.43
C LEU A 114 2.58 5.75 -15.46
N ASP A 115 1.81 6.76 -15.89
CA ASP A 115 1.69 8.04 -15.16
C ASP A 115 0.78 7.96 -13.91
N ASP A 116 -0.15 7.00 -13.87
CA ASP A 116 -1.15 6.84 -12.80
C ASP A 116 -0.91 5.54 -12.03
N GLY A 117 0.02 5.57 -11.07
CA GLY A 117 0.37 4.39 -10.27
C GLY A 117 -0.75 3.95 -9.33
N GLU A 118 -1.37 4.89 -8.63
CA GLU A 118 -2.47 4.60 -7.70
C GLU A 118 -3.71 4.10 -8.42
N GLY A 119 -4.07 4.67 -9.57
CA GLY A 119 -5.18 4.18 -10.39
C GLY A 119 -4.94 2.75 -10.89
N TYR A 120 -3.70 2.40 -11.23
CA TYR A 120 -3.34 1.03 -11.58
C TYR A 120 -3.47 0.07 -10.39
N ILE A 121 -2.95 0.44 -9.21
CA ILE A 121 -3.12 -0.35 -7.97
C ILE A 121 -4.59 -0.59 -7.68
N LEU A 122 -5.39 0.49 -7.67
CA LEU A 122 -6.82 0.41 -7.34
C LEU A 122 -7.60 -0.44 -8.36
N SER A 123 -7.23 -0.38 -9.64
CA SER A 123 -7.83 -1.22 -10.68
C SER A 123 -7.48 -2.69 -10.46
N ALA A 124 -6.21 -3.01 -10.19
CA ALA A 124 -5.78 -4.39 -9.93
C ALA A 124 -6.44 -4.97 -8.67
N VAL A 125 -6.53 -4.19 -7.58
CA VAL A 125 -7.23 -4.58 -6.36
C VAL A 125 -8.72 -4.79 -6.64
N ARG A 126 -9.37 -3.89 -7.40
CA ARG A 126 -10.77 -4.01 -7.78
C ARG A 126 -11.05 -5.28 -8.58
N ASP A 127 -10.20 -5.60 -9.54
CA ASP A 127 -10.32 -6.81 -10.35
C ASP A 127 -10.21 -8.07 -9.49
N LEU A 128 -9.35 -8.05 -8.48
CA LEU A 128 -9.17 -9.16 -7.53
C LEU A 128 -10.37 -9.34 -6.59
N VAL A 129 -10.86 -8.26 -5.97
CA VAL A 129 -11.90 -8.35 -4.90
C VAL A 129 -13.33 -8.28 -5.42
N GLY A 130 -13.51 -8.06 -6.73
CA GLY A 130 -14.82 -7.96 -7.37
C GLY A 130 -15.56 -6.64 -7.07
N PRO A 131 -16.70 -6.35 -7.71
CA PRO A 131 -17.33 -5.02 -7.70
C PRO A 131 -18.04 -4.64 -6.40
N ASN A 132 -18.35 -5.60 -5.53
CA ASN A 132 -19.18 -5.39 -4.35
C ASN A 132 -18.36 -5.08 -3.08
N THR A 133 -17.10 -5.49 -3.06
CA THR A 133 -16.20 -5.27 -1.91
C THR A 133 -15.77 -3.80 -1.87
N PRO A 134 -16.02 -3.04 -0.80
CA PRO A 134 -15.51 -1.68 -0.67
C PRO A 134 -13.98 -1.64 -0.75
N VAL A 135 -13.45 -0.74 -1.57
CA VAL A 135 -12.02 -0.43 -1.64
C VAL A 135 -11.88 1.04 -1.33
N VAL A 136 -11.16 1.35 -0.26
CA VAL A 136 -10.96 2.72 0.22
C VAL A 136 -9.46 2.97 0.27
N ALA A 137 -9.01 4.05 -0.36
CA ALA A 137 -7.64 4.53 -0.25
C ALA A 137 -7.62 5.84 0.52
N GLN A 138 -6.71 5.94 1.47
CA GLN A 138 -6.24 7.24 1.95
C GLN A 138 -5.14 7.72 0.99
N LEU A 139 -5.19 9.01 0.68
CA LEU A 139 -4.22 9.71 -0.17
C LEU A 139 -3.65 10.90 0.57
N ASP A 140 -2.40 11.22 0.27
CA ASP A 140 -1.81 12.52 0.58
C ASP A 140 -2.51 13.62 -0.26
N ILE A 141 -2.33 14.89 0.13
CA ILE A 141 -2.98 16.04 -0.48
C ILE A 141 -2.22 16.62 -1.69
N HIS A 142 -0.99 16.16 -1.94
CA HIS A 142 -0.16 16.56 -3.08
C HIS A 142 -0.65 15.94 -4.38
#